data_AF-A0A817GKC1-F1
#
_entry.id   AF-A0A817GKC1-F1
#
_cell.length_a   1.000
_cell.length_b   1.000
_cell.length_c   1.000
_cell.angle_alpha   90.00
_cell.angle_beta   90.00
_cell.angle_gamma   90.00
#
_symmetry.space_group_name_H-M   'P 1'
#
loop_
_entity.id
_entity.type
_entity.pdbx_description
1 polymer ?
#
loop_
_entity_poly.entity_id
_entity_poly.type
_entity_poly.pdbx_seq_one_letter_code
_entity_poly.pdbx_strand_id
1 'polypeptide(L)'
;MEKSTHRCFRKRLFLSLTSDRQIADEIRREYIDTLSKVYFSYFKAYSTKLIKLQLDEKPDKDDVLGADDRPRSNMSFFSASARPHLKHRATVFSLGNRDCVLKQELEAPIIIPHAQQKAETKYPYEYLFRSEQYALLDNCCREYLFLCDFFMLNNRSAPEFFTEIFEKTFKLLQKNVETFISDSYDPIAILLCMHLIYRYQVIAN
;
A
#
# COMPACT_ATOMS: atom_id res chain seq x y z
N MET A 1 -20.16 -29.28 5.40
CA MET A 1 -21.60 -29.10 5.08
C MET A 1 -22.06 -27.65 5.17
N GLU A 2 -21.62 -26.87 6.15
CA GLU A 2 -22.05 -25.47 6.39
C GLU A 2 -21.80 -24.47 5.23
N LYS A 3 -20.67 -24.59 4.52
CA LYS A 3 -20.36 -23.79 3.31
C LYS A 3 -21.31 -24.05 2.13
N SER A 4 -21.94 -25.23 2.04
CA SER A 4 -22.92 -25.51 0.98
C SER A 4 -24.29 -24.91 1.30
N THR A 5 -24.69 -24.90 2.58
CA THR A 5 -25.96 -24.32 3.02
C THR A 5 -25.96 -22.79 2.85
N HIS A 6 -24.86 -22.11 3.19
CA HIS A 6 -24.72 -20.66 2.97
C HIS A 6 -24.76 -20.26 1.50
N ARG A 7 -24.08 -21.02 0.63
CA ARG A 7 -24.14 -20.79 -0.83
C ARG A 7 -25.54 -21.00 -1.38
N CYS A 8 -26.26 -22.02 -0.90
CA CYS A 8 -27.64 -22.27 -1.30
C CYS A 8 -28.58 -21.14 -0.85
N PHE A 9 -28.40 -20.61 0.38
CA PHE A 9 -29.18 -19.49 0.89
C PHE A 9 -28.91 -18.18 0.13
N ARG A 10 -27.63 -17.86 -0.14
CA ARG A 10 -27.23 -16.69 -0.95
C ARG A 10 -27.79 -16.77 -2.36
N LYS A 11 -27.69 -17.95 -2.99
CA LYS A 11 -28.28 -18.18 -4.31
C LYS A 11 -29.78 -17.99 -4.31
N ARG A 12 -30.49 -18.47 -3.28
CA ARG A 12 -31.95 -18.35 -3.16
C ARG A 12 -32.40 -16.90 -2.89
N LEU A 13 -31.65 -16.15 -2.08
CA LEU A 13 -31.91 -14.73 -1.82
C LEU A 13 -31.77 -13.89 -3.09
N PHE A 14 -30.68 -14.07 -3.84
CA PHE A 14 -30.51 -13.38 -5.11
C PHE A 14 -31.58 -13.80 -6.13
N LEU A 15 -31.90 -15.10 -6.22
CA LEU A 15 -32.96 -15.58 -7.13
C LEU A 15 -34.32 -14.92 -6.83
N SER A 16 -34.67 -14.80 -5.54
CA SER A 16 -35.90 -14.11 -5.12
C SER A 16 -35.88 -12.62 -5.48
N LEU A 17 -34.73 -11.95 -5.35
CA LEU A 17 -34.56 -10.54 -5.74
C LEU A 17 -34.58 -10.34 -7.26
N THR A 18 -34.07 -11.30 -8.05
CA THR A 18 -34.10 -11.24 -9.53
C THR A 18 -35.48 -11.43 -10.15
N SER A 19 -36.48 -11.83 -9.35
CA SER A 19 -37.88 -11.86 -9.79
C SER A 19 -38.35 -10.47 -10.25
N ASP A 20 -37.75 -9.41 -9.69
CA ASP A 20 -37.89 -8.03 -10.14
C ASP A 20 -36.52 -7.49 -10.56
N ARG A 21 -36.30 -7.41 -11.87
CA ARG A 21 -35.02 -6.99 -12.45
C ARG A 21 -34.63 -5.56 -12.05
N GLN A 22 -35.61 -4.69 -11.79
CA GLN A 22 -35.34 -3.29 -11.43
C GLN A 22 -34.73 -3.19 -10.02
N ILE A 23 -35.27 -3.96 -9.07
CA ILE A 23 -34.78 -4.01 -7.70
C ILE A 23 -33.36 -4.58 -7.64
N ALA A 24 -33.08 -5.63 -8.42
CA ALA A 24 -31.74 -6.21 -8.50
C ALA A 24 -30.68 -5.21 -9.01
N ASP A 25 -31.04 -4.41 -10.03
CA ASP A 25 -30.15 -3.36 -10.56
C ASP A 25 -29.97 -2.17 -9.62
N GLU A 26 -30.98 -1.83 -8.82
CA GLU A 26 -30.86 -0.81 -7.77
C GLU A 26 -29.93 -1.27 -6.65
N ILE A 27 -30.14 -2.47 -6.11
CA ILE A 27 -29.28 -3.06 -5.07
C ILE A 27 -27.83 -3.12 -5.54
N ARG A 28 -27.61 -3.52 -6.79
CA ARG A 28 -26.28 -3.57 -7.40
C ARG A 28 -25.61 -2.20 -7.40
N ARG A 29 -26.30 -1.17 -7.90
CA ARG A 29 -25.75 0.19 -7.99
C ARG A 29 -25.41 0.76 -6.62
N GLU A 30 -26.31 0.59 -5.66
CA GLU A 30 -26.10 1.04 -4.27
C GLU A 30 -24.94 0.30 -3.59
N TYR A 31 -24.80 -1.01 -3.85
CA TYR A 31 -23.68 -1.81 -3.35
C TYR A 31 -22.34 -1.27 -3.86
N ILE A 32 -22.23 -1.06 -5.18
CA ILE A 32 -21.02 -0.55 -5.82
C ILE A 32 -20.67 0.85 -5.29
N ASP A 33 -21.64 1.77 -5.25
CA ASP A 33 -21.42 3.14 -4.78
C ASP A 33 -20.99 3.18 -3.30
N THR A 34 -21.66 2.39 -2.46
CA THR A 34 -21.34 2.29 -1.04
C THR A 34 -19.93 1.75 -0.83
N LEU A 35 -19.59 0.62 -1.45
CA LEU A 35 -18.26 0.03 -1.27
C LEU A 35 -17.14 0.86 -1.88
N SER A 36 -17.38 1.51 -3.01
CA SER A 36 -16.42 2.47 -3.58
C SER A 36 -16.07 3.56 -2.56
N LYS A 37 -17.07 4.10 -1.86
CA LYS A 37 -16.85 5.11 -0.80
C LYS A 37 -16.16 4.53 0.44
N VAL A 38 -16.55 3.33 0.88
CA VAL A 38 -15.98 2.67 2.06
C VAL A 38 -14.49 2.39 1.84
N TYR A 39 -14.12 1.73 0.74
CA TYR A 39 -12.72 1.42 0.45
C TYR A 39 -11.89 2.68 0.24
N PHE A 40 -12.40 3.67 -0.51
CA PHE A 40 -11.69 4.93 -0.70
C PHE A 40 -11.42 5.64 0.64
N SER A 41 -12.44 5.76 1.50
CA SER A 41 -12.30 6.39 2.81
C SER A 41 -11.33 5.63 3.72
N TYR A 42 -11.44 4.31 3.74
CA TYR A 42 -10.55 3.43 4.50
C TYR A 42 -9.09 3.62 4.08
N PHE A 43 -8.77 3.46 2.79
CA PHE A 43 -7.39 3.59 2.31
C PHE A 43 -6.86 5.00 2.47
N LYS A 44 -7.67 6.03 2.19
CA LYS A 44 -7.26 7.42 2.44
C LYS A 44 -6.86 7.67 3.89
N ALA A 45 -7.67 7.19 4.84
CA ALA A 45 -7.36 7.31 6.26
C ALA A 45 -6.16 6.45 6.66
N TYR A 46 -6.02 5.28 6.07
CA TYR A 46 -4.92 4.36 6.35
C TYR A 46 -3.58 4.91 5.86
N SER A 47 -3.46 5.36 4.60
CA SER A 47 -2.24 6.00 4.06
C SER A 47 -1.81 7.18 4.92
N THR A 48 -2.77 8.05 5.28
CA THR A 48 -2.51 9.25 6.10
C THR A 48 -1.98 8.90 7.50
N LYS A 49 -2.38 7.77 8.06
CA LYS A 49 -1.87 7.31 9.36
C LYS A 49 -0.54 6.59 9.23
N LEU A 50 -0.35 5.78 8.18
CA LEU A 50 0.90 5.07 7.93
C LEU A 50 2.07 6.03 7.73
N ILE A 51 1.90 7.09 6.94
CA ILE A 51 3.00 8.02 6.66
C ILE A 51 3.55 8.70 7.92
N LYS A 52 2.74 8.86 8.98
CA LYS A 52 3.18 9.41 10.27
C LYS A 52 4.14 8.49 11.03
N LEU A 53 4.13 7.21 10.70
CA LEU A 53 5.03 6.19 11.25
C LEU A 53 6.31 6.06 10.43
N GLN A 54 6.49 6.84 9.37
CA GLN A 54 7.74 6.86 8.62
C GLN A 54 8.88 7.39 9.49
N LEU A 55 10.06 6.82 9.33
CA LEU A 55 11.30 7.35 9.91
C LEU A 55 11.48 8.82 9.51
N ASP A 56 11.82 9.65 10.49
CA ASP A 56 11.91 11.10 10.30
C ASP A 56 13.18 11.49 9.51
N GLU A 57 14.23 10.67 9.59
CA GLU A 57 15.47 10.82 8.81
C GLU A 57 15.32 10.11 7.45
N LYS A 58 15.16 10.89 6.38
CA LYS A 58 15.14 10.42 4.99
C LYS A 58 16.42 10.81 4.25
N PRO A 59 16.89 10.00 3.28
CA PRO A 59 17.97 10.42 2.39
C PRO A 59 17.57 11.72 1.68
N ASP A 60 18.48 12.69 1.64
CA ASP A 60 18.26 13.97 0.95
C ASP A 60 19.22 14.14 -0.24
N LYS A 61 18.99 15.16 -1.06
CA LYS A 61 19.80 15.50 -2.23
C LYS A 61 21.30 15.61 -1.91
N ASP A 62 21.63 16.11 -0.72
CA ASP A 62 23.01 16.27 -0.25
C ASP A 62 23.70 14.92 0.04
N ASP A 63 22.93 13.85 0.35
CA ASP A 63 23.47 12.50 0.51
C ASP A 63 23.87 11.89 -0.85
N VAL A 64 23.13 12.22 -1.91
CA VAL A 64 23.37 11.79 -3.29
C VAL A 64 24.55 12.53 -3.92
N LEU A 65 24.70 13.83 -3.63
CA LEU A 65 25.80 14.63 -4.12
C LEU A 65 27.06 14.27 -3.32
N GLY A 66 27.89 13.37 -3.87
CA GLY A 66 29.25 13.07 -3.39
C GLY A 66 29.92 14.33 -2.87
N ALA A 67 30.58 14.27 -1.70
CA ALA A 67 31.31 15.44 -1.21
C ALA A 67 32.24 15.90 -2.33
N ASP A 68 32.09 17.16 -2.77
CA ASP A 68 32.96 17.72 -3.79
C ASP A 68 34.41 17.57 -3.29
N ASP A 69 35.20 16.70 -3.93
CA ASP A 69 36.65 16.56 -3.75
C ASP A 69 37.37 17.77 -4.37
N ARG A 70 36.89 18.98 -4.07
CA ARG A 70 37.66 20.20 -4.32
C ARG A 70 38.49 20.44 -3.07
N PRO A 71 39.84 20.35 -3.14
CA PRO A 71 40.66 20.82 -2.03
C PRO A 71 40.35 22.31 -1.85
N ARG A 72 39.62 22.66 -0.78
CA ARG A 72 39.41 24.05 -0.36
C ARG A 72 40.76 24.60 0.12
N SER A 73 41.61 24.94 -0.85
CA SER A 73 42.71 25.88 -0.68
C SER A 73 42.09 27.20 -0.22
N ASN A 74 42.38 27.58 1.03
CA ASN A 74 42.01 28.82 1.72
C ASN A 74 40.63 28.83 2.42
N MET A 75 40.56 28.30 3.64
CA MET A 75 39.91 29.05 4.73
C MET A 75 40.25 28.55 6.15
N SER A 76 40.82 29.47 6.92
CA SER A 76 40.78 29.67 8.38
C SER A 76 40.71 28.48 9.35
N PHE A 77 41.76 28.34 10.15
CA PHE A 77 41.91 27.43 11.28
C PHE A 77 41.14 27.86 12.55
N PHE A 78 39.81 28.07 12.50
CA PHE A 78 39.01 28.27 13.73
C PHE A 78 37.54 27.84 13.56
N SER A 79 37.25 26.53 13.49
CA SER A 79 35.92 25.97 13.81
C SER A 79 35.94 24.46 14.08
N ALA A 80 36.67 24.04 15.12
CA ALA A 80 36.74 22.64 15.55
C ALA A 80 35.47 22.14 16.30
N SER A 81 34.25 22.51 15.86
CA SER A 81 33.01 21.90 16.37
C SER A 81 31.97 21.50 15.32
N ALA A 82 32.17 21.82 14.04
CA ALA A 82 31.32 21.31 12.98
C ALA A 82 31.91 19.99 12.44
N ARG A 83 31.79 18.89 13.20
CA ARG A 83 31.94 17.56 12.60
C ARG A 83 30.81 17.43 11.58
N PRO A 84 31.08 17.37 10.26
CA PRO A 84 30.02 17.12 9.31
C PRO A 84 29.47 15.72 9.59
N HIS A 85 28.20 15.50 9.23
CA HIS A 85 27.41 14.28 9.34
C HIS A 85 27.98 13.04 8.57
N LEU A 86 29.31 12.86 8.54
CA LEU A 86 30.03 11.81 7.82
C LEU A 86 29.71 10.38 8.31
N LYS A 87 29.20 10.20 9.54
CA LYS A 87 28.86 8.87 10.05
C LYS A 87 27.59 8.29 9.39
N HIS A 88 26.70 9.13 8.87
CA HIS A 88 25.39 8.67 8.39
C HIS A 88 25.37 8.33 6.90
N ARG A 89 26.23 8.96 6.10
CA ARG A 89 26.28 8.80 4.64
C ARG A 89 26.48 7.36 4.16
N ALA A 90 27.20 6.54 4.93
CA ALA A 90 27.46 5.14 4.58
C ALA A 90 26.23 4.22 4.82
N THR A 91 25.33 4.57 5.73
CA THR A 91 24.16 3.73 6.07
C THR A 91 22.91 4.08 5.28
N VAL A 92 22.84 5.30 4.71
CA VAL A 92 21.72 5.81 3.90
C VAL A 92 21.44 4.92 2.67
N PHE A 93 22.48 4.36 2.06
CA PHE A 93 22.37 3.40 0.94
C PHE A 93 22.74 1.97 1.34
N SER A 94 22.73 1.64 2.63
CA SER A 94 22.97 0.27 3.07
C SER A 94 21.66 -0.53 3.05
N LEU A 95 21.68 -1.70 2.41
CA LEU A 95 20.53 -2.61 2.39
C LEU A 95 20.19 -3.14 3.80
N GLY A 96 21.21 -3.36 4.65
CA GLY A 96 21.03 -3.82 6.03
C GLY A 96 20.07 -5.02 6.11
N ASN A 97 19.08 -4.92 7.01
CA ASN A 97 18.00 -5.91 7.17
C ASN A 97 16.71 -5.50 6.42
N ARG A 98 16.79 -4.54 5.49
CA ARG A 98 15.61 -4.05 4.75
C ARG A 98 15.08 -5.10 3.77
N ASP A 99 15.92 -6.04 3.34
CA ASP A 99 15.53 -7.17 2.48
C ASP A 99 14.57 -8.16 3.16
N CYS A 100 14.49 -8.16 4.49
CA CYS A 100 13.52 -8.95 5.24
C CYS A 100 12.07 -8.65 4.82
N VAL A 101 11.79 -7.42 4.35
CA VAL A 101 10.47 -7.01 3.84
C VAL A 101 9.98 -7.92 2.69
N LEU A 102 10.91 -8.46 1.89
CA LEU A 102 10.60 -9.31 0.75
C LEU A 102 10.58 -10.81 1.08
N LYS A 103 11.30 -11.21 2.14
CA LYS A 103 11.55 -12.63 2.45
C LYS A 103 10.63 -13.14 3.55
N GLN A 104 10.70 -12.52 4.71
CA GLN A 104 10.03 -12.99 5.94
C GLN A 104 8.72 -12.25 6.17
N GLU A 105 8.73 -10.97 5.81
CA GLU A 105 7.66 -10.04 6.14
C GLU A 105 6.72 -9.80 4.95
N LEU A 106 6.76 -10.60 3.88
CA LEU A 106 5.94 -10.35 2.68
C LEU A 106 4.43 -10.48 2.95
N GLU A 107 4.04 -11.43 3.78
CA GLU A 107 2.63 -11.74 4.14
C GLU A 107 2.33 -11.54 5.64
N ALA A 108 3.27 -10.94 6.39
CA ALA A 108 3.07 -10.63 7.80
C ALA A 108 1.86 -9.70 8.04
N PRO A 109 1.27 -9.68 9.25
CA PRO A 109 0.09 -8.87 9.54
C PRO A 109 0.28 -7.39 9.18
N ILE A 110 -0.80 -6.74 8.74
CA ILE A 110 -0.79 -5.32 8.41
C ILE A 110 -0.46 -4.48 9.66
N ILE A 111 0.25 -3.38 9.44
CA ILE A 111 0.57 -2.41 10.47
C ILE A 111 -0.72 -1.76 10.98
N ILE A 112 -0.95 -1.84 12.29
CA ILE A 112 -2.07 -1.18 12.97
C ILE A 112 -1.60 0.20 13.46
N PRO A 113 -1.99 1.31 12.82
CA PRO A 113 -1.30 2.58 13.03
C PRO A 113 -1.42 3.11 14.46
N HIS A 114 -2.59 2.93 15.09
CA HIS A 114 -2.83 3.36 16.46
C HIS A 114 -1.98 2.60 17.49
N ALA A 115 -1.73 1.30 17.26
CA ALA A 115 -0.90 0.50 18.16
C ALA A 115 0.57 0.92 18.06
N GLN A 116 1.06 1.11 16.83
CA GLN A 116 2.45 1.49 16.58
C GLN A 116 2.76 2.93 16.99
N GLN A 117 1.80 3.84 16.85
CA GLN A 117 1.95 5.22 17.33
C GLN A 117 2.10 5.28 18.86
N LYS A 118 1.40 4.41 19.61
CA LYS A 118 1.54 4.31 21.07
C LYS A 118 2.90 3.71 21.48
N ALA A 119 3.47 2.85 20.65
CA ALA A 119 4.77 2.23 20.87
C ALA A 119 5.94 3.05 20.30
N GLU A 120 5.68 4.25 19.76
CA GLU A 120 6.67 5.13 19.12
C GLU A 120 7.54 4.43 18.07
N THR A 121 6.99 3.39 17.43
CA THR A 121 7.73 2.59 16.46
C THR A 121 7.67 3.24 15.08
N LYS A 122 8.85 3.47 14.49
CA LYS A 122 9.02 4.07 13.17
C LYS A 122 9.50 3.03 12.15
N TYR A 123 9.11 3.20 10.89
CA TYR A 123 9.38 2.24 9.83
C TYR A 123 10.03 2.90 8.61
N PRO A 124 10.93 2.19 7.90
CA PRO A 124 11.30 2.55 6.55
C PRO A 124 10.08 2.54 5.62
N TYR A 125 10.10 3.34 4.56
CA TYR A 125 8.94 3.51 3.68
C TYR A 125 8.46 2.20 3.07
N GLU A 126 9.37 1.31 2.65
CA GLU A 126 9.00 0.04 2.02
C GLU A 126 8.17 -0.86 2.93
N TYR A 127 8.30 -0.78 4.26
CA TYR A 127 7.46 -1.52 5.19
C TYR A 127 6.04 -0.96 5.26
N LEU A 128 5.90 0.37 5.21
CA LEU A 128 4.60 1.04 5.15
C LEU A 128 3.91 0.71 3.83
N PHE A 129 4.64 0.82 2.72
CA PHE A 129 4.17 0.46 1.39
C PHE A 129 3.74 -1.00 1.33
N ARG A 130 4.57 -1.91 1.85
CA ARG A 130 4.27 -3.34 1.94
C ARG A 130 2.96 -3.62 2.66
N SER A 131 2.73 -2.96 3.80
CA SER A 131 1.51 -3.11 4.60
C SER A 131 0.28 -2.58 3.86
N GLU A 132 0.39 -1.44 3.17
CA GLU A 132 -0.69 -0.86 2.38
C GLU A 132 -1.07 -1.74 1.19
N GLN A 133 -0.07 -2.22 0.44
CA GLN A 133 -0.29 -3.10 -0.70
C GLN A 133 -0.88 -4.46 -0.27
N TYR A 134 -0.42 -5.02 0.84
CA TYR A 134 -0.98 -6.27 1.37
C TYR A 134 -2.45 -6.10 1.80
N ALA A 135 -2.75 -5.00 2.50
CA ALA A 135 -4.13 -4.67 2.86
C ALA A 135 -5.01 -4.51 1.62
N LEU A 136 -4.51 -3.82 0.58
CA LEU A 136 -5.23 -3.66 -0.69
C LEU A 136 -5.52 -5.02 -1.32
N LEU A 137 -4.50 -5.86 -1.49
CA LEU A 137 -4.62 -7.17 -2.11
C LEU A 137 -5.66 -8.04 -1.38
N ASP A 138 -5.56 -8.16 -0.06
CA ASP A 138 -6.48 -8.99 0.75
C ASP A 138 -7.94 -8.50 0.63
N ASN A 139 -8.17 -7.18 0.67
CA ASN A 139 -9.51 -6.61 0.49
C ASN A 139 -10.03 -6.85 -0.94
N CYS A 140 -9.20 -6.63 -1.96
CA CYS A 140 -9.57 -6.87 -3.35
C CYS A 140 -9.92 -8.34 -3.61
N CYS A 141 -9.14 -9.29 -3.09
CA CYS A 141 -9.42 -10.72 -3.25
C CYS A 141 -10.74 -11.13 -2.58
N ARG A 142 -10.99 -10.67 -1.34
CA ARG A 142 -12.24 -10.95 -0.61
C ARG A 142 -13.45 -10.38 -1.33
N GLU A 143 -13.34 -9.15 -1.80
CA GLU A 143 -14.40 -8.45 -2.52
C GLU A 143 -14.70 -9.13 -3.85
N TYR A 144 -13.67 -9.45 -4.65
CA TYR A 144 -13.84 -10.13 -5.93
C TYR A 144 -14.53 -11.48 -5.79
N LEU A 145 -14.13 -12.29 -4.80
CA LEU A 145 -14.78 -13.57 -4.52
C LEU A 145 -16.24 -13.37 -4.08
N PHE A 146 -16.51 -12.34 -3.26
CA PHE A 146 -17.88 -12.01 -2.87
C PHE A 146 -18.73 -11.59 -4.07
N LEU A 147 -18.22 -10.76 -4.97
CA LEU A 147 -18.92 -10.32 -6.17
C LEU A 147 -19.31 -11.49 -7.06
N CYS A 148 -18.36 -12.40 -7.32
CA CYS A 148 -18.60 -13.63 -8.08
C CYS A 148 -19.68 -14.51 -7.43
N ASP A 149 -19.61 -14.71 -6.11
CA ASP A 149 -20.53 -15.59 -5.40
C ASP A 149 -21.93 -15.00 -5.19
N PHE A 150 -22.03 -13.71 -4.85
CA PHE A 150 -23.28 -13.06 -4.45
C PHE A 150 -24.12 -12.64 -5.66
N PHE A 151 -23.49 -12.03 -6.67
CA PHE A 151 -24.16 -11.57 -7.88
C PHE A 151 -24.15 -12.63 -9.00
N MET A 152 -23.59 -13.81 -8.73
CA MET A 152 -23.41 -14.90 -9.71
C MET A 152 -22.75 -14.42 -11.00
N LEU A 153 -21.74 -13.55 -10.88
CA LEU A 153 -21.08 -12.95 -12.02
C LEU A 153 -20.20 -13.98 -12.73
N ASN A 154 -20.20 -13.88 -14.06
CA ASN A 154 -19.31 -14.66 -14.90
C ASN A 154 -17.95 -13.95 -14.97
N ASN A 155 -16.90 -14.66 -15.40
CA ASN A 155 -15.56 -14.09 -15.59
C ASN A 155 -15.49 -12.88 -16.53
N ARG A 156 -16.56 -12.56 -17.26
CA ARG A 156 -16.66 -11.38 -18.14
C ARG A 156 -17.19 -10.13 -17.42
N SER A 157 -18.16 -10.28 -16.51
CA SER A 157 -18.83 -9.15 -15.85
C SER A 157 -18.24 -8.83 -14.47
N ALA A 158 -17.61 -9.80 -13.81
CA ALA A 158 -16.95 -9.58 -12.52
C ALA A 158 -15.86 -8.50 -12.55
N PRO A 159 -14.99 -8.41 -13.58
CA PRO A 159 -13.96 -7.37 -13.65
C PRO A 159 -14.52 -5.94 -13.76
N GLU A 160 -15.65 -5.76 -14.46
CA GLU A 160 -16.29 -4.45 -14.61
C GLU A 160 -16.76 -3.92 -13.25
N PHE A 161 -17.47 -4.76 -12.49
CA PHE A 161 -17.98 -4.42 -11.16
C PHE A 161 -16.84 -4.16 -10.18
N PHE A 162 -15.81 -4.99 -10.22
CA PHE A 162 -14.62 -4.83 -9.40
C PHE A 162 -13.93 -3.49 -9.69
N THR A 163 -13.83 -3.12 -10.97
CA THR A 163 -13.24 -1.84 -11.39
C THR A 163 -14.07 -0.67 -10.86
N GLU A 164 -15.40 -0.70 -11.00
CA GLU A 164 -16.27 0.37 -10.48
C GLU A 164 -16.12 0.58 -8.96
N ILE A 165 -15.92 -0.50 -8.19
CA ILE A 165 -15.68 -0.41 -6.75
C ILE A 165 -14.30 0.19 -6.45
N PHE A 166 -13.23 -0.34 -7.04
CA PHE A 166 -11.86 0.00 -6.62
C PHE A 166 -11.19 1.13 -7.42
N GLU A 167 -11.74 1.58 -8.55
CA GLU A 167 -11.08 2.55 -9.43
C GLU A 167 -10.63 3.82 -8.68
N LYS A 168 -11.50 4.39 -7.84
CA LYS A 168 -11.17 5.59 -7.05
C LYS A 168 -10.05 5.31 -6.04
N THR A 169 -10.06 4.13 -5.43
CA THR A 169 -9.04 3.69 -4.47
C THR A 169 -7.70 3.47 -5.18
N PHE A 170 -7.68 2.82 -6.34
CA PHE A 170 -6.46 2.62 -7.12
C PHE A 170 -5.85 3.94 -7.58
N LYS A 171 -6.67 4.89 -8.08
CA LYS A 171 -6.20 6.24 -8.46
C LYS A 171 -5.59 6.99 -7.27
N LEU A 172 -6.18 6.87 -6.09
CA LEU A 172 -5.64 7.46 -4.86
C LEU A 172 -4.26 6.89 -4.53
N LEU A 173 -4.14 5.57 -4.49
CA LEU A 173 -2.90 4.89 -4.11
C LEU A 173 -1.81 5.11 -5.16
N GLN A 174 -2.15 5.08 -6.44
CA GLN A 174 -1.22 5.41 -7.52
C GLN A 174 -0.67 6.83 -7.35
N LYS A 175 -1.54 7.82 -7.09
CA LYS A 175 -1.10 9.20 -6.84
C LYS A 175 -0.19 9.32 -5.62
N ASN A 176 -0.45 8.57 -4.54
CA ASN A 176 0.42 8.57 -3.36
C ASN A 176 1.83 8.04 -3.71
N VAL A 177 1.91 6.98 -4.52
CA VAL A 177 3.18 6.40 -4.99
C VAL A 177 3.92 7.36 -5.92
N GLU A 178 3.23 7.98 -6.88
CA GLU A 178 3.81 9.00 -7.77
C GLU A 178 4.39 10.17 -6.96
N THR A 179 3.65 10.63 -5.95
CA THR A 179 4.11 11.69 -5.04
C THR A 179 5.38 11.27 -4.30
N PHE A 180 5.41 10.06 -3.73
CA PHE A 180 6.59 9.53 -3.04
C PHE A 180 7.81 9.42 -3.97
N ILE A 181 7.65 8.86 -5.17
CA ILE A 181 8.75 8.68 -6.13
C ILE A 181 9.34 10.03 -6.54
N SER A 182 8.50 11.07 -6.69
CA SER A 182 8.95 12.39 -7.11
C SER A 182 9.82 13.13 -6.08
N ASP A 183 9.69 12.79 -4.79
CA ASP A 183 10.39 13.43 -3.67
C ASP A 183 11.40 12.49 -2.97
N SER A 184 11.60 11.28 -3.49
CA SER A 184 12.47 10.27 -2.86
C SER A 184 13.88 10.27 -3.43
N TYR A 185 14.87 10.34 -2.54
CA TYR A 185 16.29 10.14 -2.83
C TYR A 185 16.81 8.77 -2.34
N ASP A 186 15.90 7.85 -1.96
CA ASP A 186 16.22 6.49 -1.55
C ASP A 186 15.96 5.48 -2.70
N PRO A 187 16.97 5.15 -3.53
CA PRO A 187 16.81 4.19 -4.61
C PRO A 187 16.56 2.77 -4.10
N ILE A 188 16.98 2.43 -2.88
CA ILE A 188 16.77 1.10 -2.30
C ILE A 188 15.31 0.93 -1.89
N ALA A 189 14.71 1.94 -1.25
CA ALA A 189 13.28 1.92 -0.94
C ALA A 189 12.45 1.72 -2.21
N ILE A 190 12.75 2.47 -3.27
CA ILE A 190 12.03 2.39 -4.55
C ILE A 190 12.18 0.98 -5.14
N LEU A 191 13.40 0.43 -5.17
CA LEU A 191 13.66 -0.91 -5.69
C LEU A 191 12.91 -1.99 -4.89
N LEU A 192 12.91 -1.90 -3.55
CA LEU A 192 12.17 -2.83 -2.70
C LEU A 192 10.65 -2.73 -2.93
N CYS A 193 10.10 -1.52 -3.07
CA CYS A 193 8.70 -1.32 -3.43
C CYS A 193 8.34 -1.95 -4.78
N MET A 194 9.19 -1.80 -5.80
CA MET A 194 8.99 -2.47 -7.09
C MET A 194 8.99 -4.01 -6.95
N HIS A 195 9.93 -4.55 -6.19
CA HIS A 195 9.97 -6.00 -5.93
C HIS A 195 8.75 -6.50 -5.14
N LEU A 196 8.22 -5.70 -4.20
CA LEU A 196 6.99 -6.04 -3.48
C LEU A 196 5.80 -6.18 -4.43
N ILE A 197 5.62 -5.22 -5.36
CA ILE A 197 4.56 -5.29 -6.37
C ILE A 197 4.70 -6.56 -7.21
N TYR A 198 5.92 -6.83 -7.70
CA TYR A 198 6.17 -8.04 -8.50
C TYR A 198 5.82 -9.32 -7.74
N ARG A 199 6.20 -9.42 -6.46
CA ARG A 199 5.88 -10.58 -5.62
C ARG A 199 4.37 -10.74 -5.41
N TYR A 200 3.65 -9.64 -5.16
CA TYR A 200 2.19 -9.69 -5.00
C TYR A 200 1.48 -10.08 -6.29
N GLN A 201 1.96 -9.65 -7.46
CA GLN A 201 1.42 -10.11 -8.75
C GLN A 201 1.58 -11.62 -8.94
N VAL A 202 2.70 -12.19 -8.52
CA VAL A 202 2.93 -13.65 -8.59
C VAL A 202 2.02 -14.41 -7.62
N ILE A 203 1.69 -13.84 -6.46
CA ILE A 203 0.77 -14.47 -5.49
C ILE A 203 -0.68 -14.39 -5.95
N ALA A 204 -1.06 -13.31 -6.64
CA ALA A 204 -2.43 -13.07 -7.07
C ALA A 204 -2.83 -13.81 -8.36
N ASN A 205 -1.85 -14.27 -9.16
CA ASN A 205 -2.05 -15.07 -10.37
C ASN A 205 -2.17 -16.56 -10.06
#